data_AF-A0A2Z5UXJ6-F1
#
_entry.id   AF-A0A2Z5UXJ6-F1
#
_cell.length_a   1.000
_cell.length_b   1.000
_cell.length_c   1.000
_cell.angle_alpha   90.00
_cell.angle_beta   90.00
_cell.angle_gamma   90.00
#
_symmetry.space_group_name_H-M   'P 1'
#
loop_
_entity.id
_entity.type
_entity.pdbx_description
1 polymer ?
#
loop_
_entity_poly.entity_id
_entity_poly.type
_entity_poly.pdbx_seq_one_letter_code
_entity_poly.pdbx_strand_id
1 'polypeptide(L)'
;MKWLFVPVFLILVSPAFAIANPASVYCAQHGGKLTIVNNKNGQVGICLFPDRSYCEEWSYMRGTCKPGQRFLTKKVPKYRY
;
A
#
# COMPACT_ATOMS: atom_id res chain seq x y z
N MET A 1 -13.57 48.65 15.30
CA MET A 1 -13.29 48.31 13.89
C MET A 1 -12.28 47.16 13.83
N LYS A 2 -12.75 45.91 13.89
CA LYS A 2 -11.90 44.74 13.62
C LYS A 2 -11.94 44.51 12.11
N TRP A 3 -10.84 44.78 11.43
CA TRP A 3 -10.69 44.41 10.03
C TRP A 3 -10.69 42.88 9.92
N LEU A 4 -11.72 42.33 9.28
CA LEU A 4 -11.72 40.94 8.84
C LEU A 4 -10.86 40.82 7.58
N PHE A 5 -9.54 40.94 7.75
CA PHE A 5 -8.59 40.43 6.76
C PHE A 5 -8.49 38.91 6.97
N VAL A 6 -9.50 38.16 6.55
CA VAL A 6 -9.29 36.73 6.28
C VAL A 6 -8.58 36.70 4.93
N PRO A 7 -7.29 36.34 4.86
CA PRO A 7 -6.59 36.32 3.58
C PRO A 7 -7.29 35.28 2.70
N VAL A 8 -7.56 35.67 1.45
CA VAL A 8 -8.11 34.83 0.36
C VAL A 8 -7.30 33.53 0.14
N PHE A 9 -6.17 33.37 0.84
CA PHE A 9 -5.35 32.18 0.91
C PHE A 9 -6.02 30.94 1.54
N LEU A 10 -7.07 31.10 2.35
CA LEU A 10 -7.75 29.98 3.04
C LEU A 10 -8.84 29.27 2.23
N ILE A 11 -9.18 29.75 1.01
CA ILE A 11 -10.35 29.23 0.25
C ILE A 11 -9.92 28.36 -0.96
N LEU A 12 -8.63 28.29 -1.31
CA LEU A 12 -8.17 27.63 -2.56
C LEU A 12 -7.59 26.22 -2.40
N VAL A 13 -7.47 25.69 -1.18
CA VAL A 13 -6.95 24.33 -0.96
C VAL A 13 -8.11 23.37 -0.69
N SER A 14 -8.73 22.86 -1.76
CA SER A 14 -9.68 21.76 -1.62
C SER A 14 -8.96 20.52 -1.09
N PRO A 15 -9.39 19.92 0.04
CA PRO A 15 -8.81 18.67 0.49
C PRO A 15 -9.12 17.58 -0.54
N ALA A 16 -8.09 17.08 -1.22
CA ALA A 16 -8.21 15.88 -2.04
C ALA A 16 -8.25 14.68 -1.09
N PHE A 17 -9.42 14.05 -0.97
CA PHE A 17 -9.56 12.79 -0.24
C PHE A 17 -9.06 11.65 -1.13
N ALA A 18 -7.89 11.10 -0.79
CA ALA A 18 -7.40 9.88 -1.44
C ALA A 18 -8.19 8.67 -0.93
N ILE A 19 -8.81 7.92 -1.84
CA ILE A 19 -9.41 6.62 -1.50
C ILE A 19 -8.28 5.62 -1.29
N ALA A 20 -8.24 4.98 -0.13
CA ALA A 20 -7.25 3.96 0.16
C ALA A 20 -7.42 2.75 -0.77
N ASN A 21 -6.31 2.14 -1.19
CA ASN A 21 -6.34 0.92 -1.99
C ASN A 21 -6.94 -0.24 -1.14
N PRO A 22 -8.04 -0.88 -1.58
CA PRO A 22 -8.68 -1.95 -0.82
C PRO A 22 -7.74 -3.12 -0.49
N ALA A 23 -6.86 -3.52 -1.41
CA ALA A 23 -5.91 -4.61 -1.19
C ALA A 23 -4.85 -4.24 -0.15
N SER A 24 -4.39 -2.98 -0.17
CA SER A 24 -3.48 -2.42 0.83
C SER A 24 -4.10 -2.40 2.23
N VAL A 25 -5.37 -1.97 2.33
CA VAL A 25 -6.14 -1.98 3.58
C VAL A 25 -6.33 -3.39 4.09
N TYR A 26 -6.72 -4.32 3.19
CA TYR A 26 -6.90 -5.73 3.53
C TYR A 26 -5.62 -6.34 4.10
N CYS A 27 -4.46 -6.08 3.49
CA CYS A 27 -3.17 -6.52 4.01
C CYS A 27 -2.94 -6.08 5.46
N ALA A 28 -3.12 -4.78 5.75
CA ALA A 28 -2.90 -4.23 7.08
C ALA A 28 -3.89 -4.77 8.12
N GLN A 29 -5.17 -4.89 7.76
CA GLN A 29 -6.22 -5.42 8.64
C GLN A 29 -5.99 -6.89 9.04
N HIS A 30 -5.28 -7.65 8.21
CA HIS A 30 -4.97 -9.06 8.48
C HIS A 30 -3.55 -9.28 9.02
N GLY A 31 -2.95 -8.25 9.61
CA GLY A 31 -1.65 -8.35 10.29
C GLY A 31 -0.45 -8.43 9.35
N GLY A 32 -0.63 -8.14 8.06
CA GLY A 32 0.45 -8.00 7.11
C GLY A 32 1.02 -6.58 7.08
N LYS A 33 2.28 -6.45 6.66
CA LYS A 33 2.93 -5.19 6.38
C LYS A 33 2.98 -4.96 4.87
N LEU A 34 2.31 -3.92 4.40
CA LEU A 34 2.41 -3.50 3.00
C LEU A 34 3.80 -2.92 2.69
N THR A 35 4.38 -3.33 1.57
CA THR A 35 5.59 -2.75 0.99
C THR A 35 5.35 -2.54 -0.50
N ILE A 36 5.66 -1.35 -1.00
CA ILE A 36 5.61 -1.07 -2.44
C ILE A 36 6.98 -1.36 -3.03
N VAL A 37 7.02 -2.14 -4.11
CA VAL A 37 8.24 -2.47 -4.83
C VAL A 37 8.14 -2.04 -6.28
N ASN A 38 9.23 -1.48 -6.80
CA ASN A 38 9.34 -1.11 -8.21
C ASN A 38 9.77 -2.33 -9.04
N ASN A 39 9.07 -2.57 -10.14
CA ASN A 39 9.44 -3.55 -11.15
C ASN A 39 9.50 -2.89 -12.55
N LYS A 40 9.81 -3.69 -13.57
CA LYS A 40 9.88 -3.22 -14.98
C LYS A 40 8.54 -2.69 -15.53
N ASN A 41 7.42 -3.05 -14.90
CA ASN A 41 6.06 -2.74 -15.32
C ASN A 41 5.38 -1.68 -14.43
N GLY A 42 6.10 -1.12 -13.44
CA GLY A 42 5.57 -0.12 -12.51
C GLY A 42 5.77 -0.51 -11.03
N GLN A 43 4.85 -0.09 -10.18
CA GLN A 43 4.85 -0.39 -8.75
C GLN A 43 3.89 -1.53 -8.45
N VAL A 44 4.28 -2.44 -7.56
CA VAL A 44 3.41 -3.50 -7.05
C VAL A 44 3.40 -3.50 -5.53
N GLY A 45 2.22 -3.72 -4.94
CA GLY A 45 2.07 -3.88 -3.50
C GLY A 45 2.34 -5.32 -3.08
N ILE A 46 3.22 -5.48 -2.10
CA ILE A 46 3.54 -6.76 -1.47
C ILE A 46 3.09 -6.73 -0.02
N CYS A 47 2.26 -7.69 0.36
CA CYS A 47 1.89 -7.96 1.73
C CYS A 47 2.88 -8.94 2.38
N LEU A 48 3.65 -8.48 3.37
CA LEU A 48 4.62 -9.27 4.11
C LEU A 48 4.02 -9.75 5.44
N PHE A 49 4.11 -11.04 5.73
CA PHE A 49 3.55 -11.65 6.94
C PHE A 49 4.63 -11.87 8.02
N PRO A 50 4.23 -12.05 9.30
CA PRO A 50 5.18 -12.24 10.42
C PRO A 50 6.10 -13.46 10.27
N ASP A 51 5.64 -14.51 9.61
CA ASP A 51 6.42 -15.73 9.30
C ASP A 51 7.44 -15.53 8.17
N ARG A 52 7.53 -14.29 7.62
CA ARG A 52 8.33 -13.89 6.46
C ARG A 52 7.85 -14.48 5.13
N SER A 53 6.66 -15.07 5.12
CA SER A 53 5.96 -15.33 3.87
C SER A 53 5.44 -14.02 3.28
N TYR A 54 5.15 -14.00 1.98
CA TYR A 54 4.67 -12.80 1.29
C TYR A 54 3.67 -13.14 0.18
N CYS A 55 2.82 -12.17 -0.11
CA CYS A 55 1.90 -12.21 -1.24
C CYS A 55 1.89 -10.87 -1.97
N GLU A 56 1.60 -10.87 -3.27
CA GLU A 56 1.12 -9.67 -3.93
C GLU A 56 -0.25 -9.29 -3.32
N GLU A 57 -0.49 -8.01 -3.05
CA GLU A 57 -1.61 -7.55 -2.22
C GLU A 57 -2.98 -7.94 -2.79
N TRP A 58 -3.16 -7.87 -4.11
CA TRP A 58 -4.42 -8.22 -4.75
C TRP A 58 -4.63 -9.73 -4.80
N SER A 59 -3.58 -10.52 -5.02
CA SER A 59 -3.59 -11.97 -4.91
C SER A 59 -3.93 -12.43 -3.50
N TYR A 60 -3.45 -11.74 -2.46
CA TYR A 60 -3.82 -12.04 -1.08
C TYR A 60 -5.29 -11.75 -0.82
N MET A 61 -5.77 -10.56 -1.20
CA MET A 61 -7.17 -10.17 -1.04
C MET A 61 -8.13 -11.12 -1.76
N ARG A 62 -7.76 -11.60 -2.96
CA ARG A 62 -8.55 -12.59 -3.72
C ARG A 62 -8.36 -14.05 -3.25
N GLY A 63 -7.47 -14.30 -2.30
CA GLY A 63 -7.19 -15.65 -1.79
C GLY A 63 -6.41 -16.57 -2.73
N THR A 64 -5.89 -16.06 -3.86
CA THR A 64 -5.03 -16.82 -4.78
C THR A 64 -3.58 -16.92 -4.30
N CYS A 65 -3.24 -16.16 -3.25
CA CYS A 65 -2.03 -16.31 -2.46
C CYS A 65 -2.40 -16.31 -0.97
N LYS A 66 -1.75 -17.16 -0.18
CA LYS A 66 -1.98 -17.28 1.27
C LYS A 66 -0.65 -17.20 2.04
N PRO A 67 -0.67 -16.73 3.30
CA PRO A 67 0.47 -16.84 4.20
C PRO A 67 1.02 -18.27 4.23
N GLY A 68 2.33 -18.41 4.36
CA GLY A 68 3.05 -19.69 4.37
C GLY A 68 3.31 -20.33 2.99
N GLN A 69 2.83 -19.75 1.88
CA GLN A 69 3.04 -20.34 0.54
C GLN A 69 4.33 -19.89 -0.15
N ARG A 70 4.74 -18.64 0.05
CA ARG A 70 5.90 -18.02 -0.61
C ARG A 70 6.74 -17.31 0.43
N PHE A 71 8.02 -17.64 0.54
CA PHE A 71 8.93 -17.04 1.53
C PHE A 71 9.99 -16.17 0.88
N LEU A 72 10.36 -15.07 1.54
CA LEU A 72 11.50 -14.27 1.13
C LEU A 72 12.78 -15.11 1.25
N THR A 73 13.35 -15.51 0.12
CA THR A 73 14.70 -16.09 0.12
C THR A 73 15.73 -14.97 0.16
N LYS A 74 16.94 -15.23 0.68
CA LYS A 74 18.04 -14.24 0.67
C LYS A 74 18.42 -13.74 -0.74
N LYS A 75 17.89 -14.35 -1.80
CA LYS A 75 18.06 -13.97 -3.21
C LYS A 75 16.71 -13.82 -3.90
N VAL A 76 15.84 -12.93 -3.43
CA VAL A 76 14.72 -12.48 -4.28
C VAL A 76 15.33 -11.61 -5.36
N PRO A 77 15.38 -12.03 -6.65
CA PRO A 77 15.77 -11.13 -7.71
C PRO A 77 14.77 -9.99 -7.70
N LYS A 78 15.26 -8.76 -7.85
CA LYS A 78 14.53 -7.48 -7.79
C LYS A 78 13.25 -7.41 -8.68
N TYR A 79 12.96 -8.44 -9.47
CA TYR A 79 11.94 -8.46 -10.51
C TYR A 79 11.17 -9.78 -10.63
N ARG A 80 11.17 -10.67 -9.63
CA ARG A 80 10.37 -11.91 -9.70
C ARG A 80 8.96 -11.68 -9.14
N TYR A 81 8.21 -10.84 -9.84
CA TYR A 81 6.76 -10.69 -9.77
C TYR A 81 6.26 -10.43 -11.19
#